data_AF-A0A4R8GZE1-F1
#
_entry.id   AF-A0A4R8GZE1-F1
#
_cell.length_a   1.000
_cell.length_b   1.000
_cell.length_c   1.000
_cell.angle_alpha   90.00
_cell.angle_beta   90.00
_cell.angle_gamma   90.00
#
_symmetry.space_group_name_H-M   'P 1'
#
loop_
_entity.id
_entity.type
_entity.pdbx_description
1 polymer ?
#
loop_
_entity_poly.entity_id
_entity_poly.type
_entity_poly.pdbx_seq_one_letter_code
_entity_poly.pdbx_strand_id
1 'polypeptide(L)'
;MKLISLSEKLLKYMVTEYKKTGKEVFTFEKIQNELPEIEEHFLNKSLFKLKSDGLIKIFEADNIAYTSTLLPQAIIHVEENTLLKKGYTAIKEIKSLLV
;
A
#
# COMPACT_ATOMS: atom_id res chain seq x y z
N MET A 1 -13.07 4.21 7.71
CA MET A 1 -12.35 3.50 6.63
C MET A 1 -12.37 2.00 6.90
N LYS A 2 -12.39 1.14 5.87
CA LYS A 2 -12.23 -0.32 6.06
C LYS A 2 -10.73 -0.67 6.09
N LEU A 3 -10.32 -1.64 6.89
CA LEU A 3 -8.90 -2.04 7.04
C LEU A 3 -8.23 -2.38 5.70
N ILE A 4 -8.96 -3.03 4.79
CA ILE A 4 -8.49 -3.36 3.42
C ILE A 4 -8.15 -2.09 2.65
N SER A 5 -9.07 -1.13 2.59
CA SER A 5 -8.85 0.15 1.88
C SER A 5 -7.68 0.96 2.45
N LEU A 6 -7.46 0.85 3.78
CA LEU A 6 -6.34 1.50 4.45
C LEU A 6 -5.01 0.84 4.09
N SER A 7 -4.97 -0.49 4.12
CA SER A 7 -3.80 -1.28 3.73
C SER A 7 -3.41 -1.03 2.27
N GLU A 8 -4.38 -0.95 1.36
CA GLU A 8 -4.14 -0.59 -0.04
C GLU A 8 -3.61 0.84 -0.20
N LYS A 9 -4.16 1.81 0.54
CA LYS A 9 -3.68 3.21 0.51
C LYS A 9 -2.23 3.27 0.96
N LEU A 10 -1.91 2.57 2.05
CA LEU A 10 -0.58 2.50 2.62
C LEU A 10 0.42 1.84 1.66
N LEU A 11 0.06 0.71 1.06
CA LEU A 11 0.87 0.02 0.08
C LEU A 11 1.18 0.90 -1.14
N LYS A 12 0.17 1.62 -1.65
CA LYS A 12 0.37 2.56 -2.77
C LYS A 12 1.30 3.71 -2.39
N TYR A 13 1.18 4.25 -1.18
CA TYR A 13 2.10 5.26 -0.68
C TYR A 13 3.55 4.72 -0.69
N MET A 14 3.79 3.55 -0.09
CA MET A 14 5.13 2.96 -0.03
C MET A 14 5.72 2.69 -1.42
N VAL A 15 4.94 2.11 -2.34
CA VAL A 15 5.38 1.87 -3.73
C VAL A 15 5.62 3.18 -4.48
N THR A 16 4.81 4.20 -4.25
CA THR A 16 5.01 5.52 -4.88
C THR A 16 6.30 6.18 -4.39
N GLU A 17 6.56 6.14 -3.09
CA GLU A 17 7.79 6.69 -2.51
C GLU A 17 9.02 5.90 -2.95
N TYR A 18 8.92 4.58 -3.06
CA TYR A 18 9.95 3.74 -3.66
C TYR A 18 10.25 4.17 -5.10
N LYS A 19 9.22 4.34 -5.95
CA LYS A 19 9.41 4.77 -7.35
C LYS A 19 10.07 6.14 -7.48
N LYS A 20 9.85 7.04 -6.52
CA LYS A 20 10.45 8.38 -6.52
C LYS A 20 11.89 8.39 -6.00
N THR A 21 12.19 7.58 -4.98
CA THR A 21 13.42 7.75 -4.16
C THR A 21 14.30 6.51 -4.07
N GLY A 22 13.83 5.35 -4.52
CA GLY A 22 14.47 4.06 -4.33
C GLY A 22 14.39 3.53 -2.89
N LYS A 23 13.69 4.21 -1.97
CA LYS A 23 13.59 3.79 -0.57
C LYS A 23 12.65 2.59 -0.42
N GLU A 24 13.18 1.51 0.16
CA GLU A 24 12.43 0.28 0.43
C GLU A 24 12.03 0.15 1.91
N VAL A 25 12.71 0.87 2.80
CA VAL A 25 12.50 0.81 4.26
C VAL A 25 11.75 2.04 4.73
N PHE A 26 10.71 1.82 5.54
CA PHE A 26 9.83 2.83 6.09
C PHE A 26 9.71 2.63 7.60
N THR A 27 9.96 3.67 8.38
CA THR A 27 9.74 3.64 9.83
C THR A 27 8.28 3.96 10.15
N PHE A 28 7.78 3.40 11.25
CA PHE A 28 6.41 3.66 11.72
C PHE A 28 6.15 5.17 11.89
N GLU A 29 7.06 5.85 12.57
CA GLU A 29 7.01 7.30 12.82
C GLU A 29 6.93 8.10 11.52
N LYS A 30 7.74 7.74 10.51
CA LYS A 30 7.69 8.42 9.20
C LYS A 30 6.33 8.26 8.55
N ILE A 31 5.78 7.05 8.55
CA ILE A 31 4.46 6.79 7.96
C ILE A 31 3.38 7.58 8.70
N GLN A 32 3.45 7.64 10.04
CA GLN A 32 2.51 8.39 10.86
C GLN A 32 2.57 9.90 10.61
N ASN A 33 3.77 10.46 10.43
CA ASN A 33 3.95 11.87 10.09
C ASN A 33 3.41 12.23 8.70
N GLU A 34 3.51 11.30 7.75
CA GLU A 34 3.07 11.49 6.36
C GLU A 34 1.56 11.22 6.18
N LEU A 35 0.96 10.47 7.11
CA LEU A 35 -0.47 10.14 7.13
C LEU A 35 -1.07 10.40 8.53
N PRO A 36 -1.04 11.65 9.02
CA PRO A 36 -1.45 12.00 10.38
C PRO A 36 -2.95 11.76 10.65
N GLU A 37 -3.75 11.62 9.59
CA GLU A 37 -5.18 11.31 9.70
C GLU A 37 -5.47 9.85 10.09
N ILE A 38 -4.47 8.97 10.05
CA ILE A 38 -4.62 7.55 10.37
C ILE A 38 -4.26 7.33 11.84
N GLU A 39 -5.21 6.82 12.63
CA GLU A 39 -4.92 6.44 14.01
C GLU A 39 -3.89 5.31 14.09
N GLU A 40 -3.00 5.40 15.07
CA GLU A 40 -1.86 4.50 15.26
C GLU A 40 -2.23 3.02 15.21
N HIS A 41 -3.31 2.65 15.91
CA HIS A 41 -3.74 1.27 16.00
C HIS A 41 -4.25 0.72 14.66
N PHE A 42 -4.84 1.57 13.80
CA PHE A 42 -5.25 1.19 12.45
C PHE A 42 -4.07 1.14 11.49
N LEU A 43 -3.09 2.02 11.64
CA LEU A 43 -1.84 1.96 10.90
C LEU A 43 -1.10 0.65 11.19
N ASN A 44 -0.92 0.31 12.47
CA ASN A 44 -0.26 -0.92 12.88
C ASN A 44 -0.98 -2.16 12.32
N LYS A 45 -2.31 -2.26 12.48
CA LYS A 45 -3.10 -3.36 11.89
C LYS A 45 -2.96 -3.46 10.37
N SER A 46 -2.87 -2.34 9.68
CA SER A 46 -2.70 -2.31 8.22
C SER A 46 -1.33 -2.82 7.80
N LEU A 47 -0.27 -2.45 8.52
CA LEU A 47 1.08 -2.98 8.30
C LEU A 47 1.09 -4.50 8.50
N PHE A 48 0.57 -4.99 9.63
CA PHE A 48 0.48 -6.43 9.89
C PHE A 48 -0.33 -7.19 8.83
N LYS A 49 -1.39 -6.59 8.28
CA LYS A 49 -2.12 -7.15 7.14
C LYS A 49 -1.26 -7.25 5.88
N LEU A 50 -0.51 -6.21 5.54
CA LEU A 50 0.40 -6.23 4.39
C LEU A 50 1.53 -7.26 4.57
N LYS A 51 2.00 -7.47 5.82
CA LYS A 51 2.92 -8.57 6.16
C LYS A 51 2.29 -9.93 5.92
N SER A 52 1.04 -10.14 6.38
CA SER A 52 0.35 -11.42 6.15
C SER A 52 0.10 -11.70 4.67
N ASP A 53 -0.04 -10.65 3.86
CA ASP A 53 -0.21 -10.76 2.41
C ASP A 53 1.11 -11.00 1.66
N GLY A 54 2.25 -11.06 2.37
CA GLY A 54 3.57 -11.26 1.76
C GLY A 54 4.08 -10.06 0.96
N LEU A 55 3.52 -8.87 1.21
CA LEU A 55 3.84 -7.65 0.46
C LEU A 55 4.94 -6.82 1.16
N ILE A 56 5.07 -6.95 2.48
CA ILE A 56 6.14 -6.31 3.25
C ILE A 56 6.75 -7.29 4.26
N LYS A 57 7.96 -7.00 4.70
CA LYS A 57 8.54 -7.53 5.95
C LYS A 57 8.41 -6.48 7.04
N ILE A 58 8.15 -6.90 8.27
CA ILE A 58 8.10 -6.01 9.43
C ILE A 58 9.16 -6.47 10.43
N PHE A 59 9.97 -5.53 10.88
CA PHE A 59 10.67 -5.64 12.15
C PHE A 59 9.75 -5.08 13.25
N GLU A 60 9.37 -5.95 14.17
CA GLU A 60 8.39 -5.63 15.22
C GLU A 60 9.00 -5.80 16.61
N ALA A 61 8.53 -4.98 17.55
CA ALA A 61 8.72 -5.14 18.99
C ALA A 61 7.41 -4.74 19.67
N ASP A 62 7.04 -5.43 20.76
CA ASP A 62 5.79 -5.19 21.50
C ASP A 62 4.51 -5.21 20.64
N ASN A 63 4.49 -6.04 19.59
CA ASN A 63 3.43 -6.09 18.57
C ASN A 63 3.22 -4.76 17.81
N ILE A 64 4.24 -3.92 17.73
CA ILE A 64 4.26 -2.67 16.97
C ILE A 64 5.22 -2.82 15.80
N ALA A 65 4.79 -2.40 14.62
CA ALA A 65 5.56 -2.47 13.38
C ALA A 65 6.60 -1.34 13.27
N TYR A 66 7.69 -1.41 14.02
CA TYR A 66 8.74 -0.37 14.08
C TYR A 66 9.30 0.02 12.71
N THR A 67 9.68 -0.97 11.90
CA THR A 67 10.11 -0.73 10.51
C THR A 67 9.49 -1.73 9.57
N SER A 68 9.17 -1.25 8.36
CA SER A 68 8.55 -2.02 7.30
C SER A 68 9.42 -1.94 6.06
N THR A 69 9.78 -3.10 5.51
CA THR A 69 10.54 -3.22 4.26
C THR A 69 9.60 -3.68 3.15
N LEU A 70 9.50 -2.87 2.11
CA LEU A 70 8.73 -3.16 0.91
C LEU A 70 9.37 -4.35 0.16
N LEU A 71 8.56 -5.34 -0.23
CA LEU A 71 9.03 -6.48 -1.01
C LEU A 71 8.75 -6.27 -2.51
N PRO A 72 9.50 -6.91 -3.43
CA PRO A 72 9.22 -6.86 -4.86
C PRO A 72 7.78 -7.24 -5.22
N GLN A 73 7.21 -8.19 -4.47
CA GLN A 73 5.81 -8.63 -4.62
C GLN A 73 4.81 -7.47 -4.44
N ALA A 74 5.08 -6.51 -3.55
CA ALA A 74 4.25 -5.30 -3.41
C ALA A 74 4.25 -4.43 -4.67
N ILE A 75 5.42 -4.26 -5.29
CA ILE A 75 5.57 -3.44 -6.48
C ILE A 75 4.77 -4.06 -7.63
N ILE A 76 4.99 -5.37 -7.88
CA ILE A 76 4.27 -6.15 -8.88
C ILE A 76 2.76 -6.06 -8.63
N HIS A 77 2.33 -6.30 -7.38
CA HIS A 77 0.92 -6.26 -7.01
C HIS A 77 0.27 -4.91 -7.32
N VAL A 78 0.93 -3.78 -7.01
CA VAL A 78 0.39 -2.44 -7.29
C VAL A 78 0.36 -2.15 -8.78
N GLU A 79 1.35 -2.62 -9.55
CA GLU A 79 1.40 -2.44 -11.00
C GLU A 79 0.30 -3.22 -11.72
N GLU A 80 0.15 -4.51 -11.40
CA GLU A 80 -0.91 -5.36 -11.97
C GLU A 80 -2.30 -4.80 -11.66
N ASN A 81 -2.55 -4.40 -10.40
CA ASN A 81 -3.82 -3.77 -10.02
C ASN A 81 -4.09 -2.47 -10.79
N THR A 82 -3.04 -1.68 -11.06
CA THR A 82 -3.16 -0.45 -11.84
C THR A 82 -3.48 -0.74 -13.30
N LEU A 83 -2.82 -1.73 -13.89
CA LEU A 83 -3.06 -2.17 -15.27
C LEU A 83 -4.47 -2.72 -15.44
N LEU A 84 -4.93 -3.58 -14.54
CA LEU A 84 -6.29 -4.12 -14.53
C LEU A 84 -7.34 -3.00 -14.47
N LYS A 85 -7.13 -2.00 -13.59
CA LYS A 85 -8.03 -0.84 -13.50
C LYS A 85 -8.06 -0.02 -14.79
N LYS A 86 -6.90 0.24 -15.40
CA LYS A 86 -6.82 0.96 -16.68
C LYS A 86 -7.55 0.20 -17.80
N GLY A 87 -7.37 -1.11 -17.89
CA GLY A 87 -8.07 -1.96 -18.88
C GLY A 87 -9.59 -1.91 -18.71
N TYR A 88 -10.07 -1.99 -17.46
CA TYR A 88 -11.50 -1.89 -17.17
C TYR A 88 -12.09 -0.52 -17.55
N THR A 89 -11.38 0.56 -17.24
CA THR A 89 -11.80 1.92 -17.63
C THR A 89 -11.91 2.06 -19.15
N ALA A 90 -10.91 1.58 -19.91
CA ALA A 90 -10.94 1.65 -21.37
C ALA A 90 -12.14 0.89 -21.98
N ILE A 91 -12.46 -0.31 -21.48
CA ILE A 91 -13.64 -1.07 -21.93
C ILE A 91 -14.93 -0.32 -21.61
N LYS A 92 -15.01 0.31 -20.44
CA LYS A 92 -16.20 1.08 -20.03
C LYS A 92 -16.42 2.29 -20.94
N GLU A 93 -15.35 3.01 -21.28
CA GLU A 93 -15.39 4.16 -22.21
C GLU A 93 -15.84 3.74 -23.61
N ILE A 94 -15.31 2.63 -24.13
CA ILE A 94 -15.75 2.08 -25.42
C ILE A 94 -17.23 1.72 -25.40
N LYS A 95 -17.72 1.06 -24.33
CA LYS A 95 -19.16 0.75 -24.20
C LYS A 95 -20.03 1.99 -24.16
N SER A 96 -19.58 3.07 -23.52
CA SER A 96 -20.34 4.34 -23.48
C SER A 96 -20.33 5.13 -24.79
N LEU A 97 -19.43 4.82 -25.72
CA LEU A 97 -19.38 5.44 -27.05
C LEU A 97 -20.20 4.66 -28.10
N LEU A 98 -20.56 3.40 -27.79
CA LEU A 98 -21.35 2.51 -28.65
C LEU A 98 -22.84 2.49 -28.30
N VAL A 99 -23.27 3.26 -27.28
CA VAL A 99 -24.65 3.45 -26.82
C VAL A 99 -24.95 4.94 -26.85
#